data_AF-A0A959X0U1-F1
#
_entry.id   AF-A0A959X0U1-F1
#
_cell.length_a   1.000
_cell.length_b   1.000
_cell.length_c   1.000
_cell.angle_alpha   90.00
_cell.angle_beta   90.00
_cell.angle_gamma   90.00
#
_symmetry.space_group_name_H-M   'P 1'
#
loop_
_entity.id
_entity.type
_entity.pdbx_description
1 polymer ?
#
loop_
_entity_poly.entity_id
_entity_poly.type
_entity_poly.pdbx_seq_one_letter_code
_entity_poly.pdbx_strand_id
1 'polypeptide(L)'
;MTERVLVCVPVDTDQARQIARGHRIDDPLQAFTAGPLLYETFGLQPSDDEEAEYATLLLAGLWGLIHHGQRLVLTAMVDPQTLSPGEETPNGGVTLAGLGAGSVEAWFSDDDQAPIEAVCAAVGGLELDEAWELPEVAALHADHDLAWHSVTELPEE
;
A
#
# COMPACT_ATOMS: atom_id res chain seq x y z
N MET A 1 -4.01 -18.56 -19.09
CA MET A 1 -4.10 -17.25 -18.41
C MET A 1 -3.37 -17.45 -17.10
N THR A 2 -2.25 -16.76 -16.89
CA THR A 2 -1.60 -16.76 -15.58
C THR A 2 -2.53 -16.04 -14.62
N GLU A 3 -2.78 -16.62 -13.44
CA GLU A 3 -3.56 -15.99 -12.39
C GLU A 3 -2.83 -14.69 -11.96
N ARG A 4 -3.56 -13.58 -11.95
CA ARG A 4 -3.04 -12.27 -11.55
C ARG A 4 -3.26 -12.13 -10.06
N VAL A 5 -2.34 -11.45 -9.39
CA VAL A 5 -2.42 -11.18 -7.94
C VAL A 5 -2.61 -9.69 -7.70
N LEU A 6 -3.43 -9.35 -6.72
CA LEU A 6 -3.62 -7.98 -6.24
C LEU A 6 -2.42 -7.58 -5.38
N VAL A 7 -1.87 -6.40 -5.65
CA VAL A 7 -0.87 -5.77 -4.79
C VAL A 7 -1.27 -4.34 -4.43
N CYS A 8 -0.96 -3.94 -3.20
CA CYS A 8 -1.03 -2.55 -2.74
C CYS A 8 0.38 -1.95 -2.79
N VAL A 9 0.55 -0.88 -3.56
CA VAL A 9 1.84 -0.24 -3.82
C VAL A 9 1.81 1.16 -3.20
N PRO A 10 2.47 1.38 -2.05
CA PRO A 10 2.68 2.74 -1.58
C PRO A 10 3.55 3.49 -2.56
N VAL A 11 3.17 4.73 -2.88
CA VAL A 11 3.89 5.56 -3.83
C VAL A 11 4.05 6.98 -3.30
N ASP A 12 5.11 7.65 -3.76
CA ASP A 12 5.19 9.10 -3.64
C ASP A 12 4.39 9.80 -4.75
N THR A 13 4.30 11.13 -4.65
CA THR A 13 3.56 11.94 -5.60
C THR A 13 4.15 11.87 -7.02
N ASP A 14 5.45 11.72 -7.19
CA ASP A 14 6.09 11.67 -8.51
C ASP A 14 5.85 10.32 -9.20
N GLN A 15 5.87 9.23 -8.46
CA GLN A 15 5.48 7.90 -8.91
C GLN A 15 3.99 7.86 -9.31
N ALA A 16 3.11 8.43 -8.49
CA ALA A 16 1.68 8.54 -8.82
C ALA A 16 1.45 9.33 -10.12
N ARG A 17 2.12 10.47 -10.29
CA ARG A 17 2.04 11.27 -11.53
C ARG A 17 2.55 10.51 -12.76
N GLN A 18 3.59 9.69 -12.63
CA GLN A 18 4.07 8.86 -13.73
C GLN A 18 2.97 7.90 -14.20
N ILE A 19 2.29 7.24 -13.26
CA ILE A 19 1.17 6.35 -13.54
C ILE A 19 -0.01 7.12 -14.15
N ALA A 20 -0.36 8.28 -13.60
CA ALA A 20 -1.46 9.11 -14.09
C ALA A 20 -1.27 9.51 -15.56
N ARG A 21 -0.02 9.80 -15.96
CA ARG A 21 0.37 10.13 -17.34
C ARG A 21 0.46 8.91 -18.27
N GLY A 22 0.07 7.73 -17.79
CA GLY A 22 0.12 6.49 -18.55
C GLY A 22 1.52 5.89 -18.70
N HIS A 23 2.50 6.34 -17.91
CA HIS A 23 3.86 5.82 -17.95
C HIS A 23 4.01 4.53 -17.13
N ARG A 24 5.21 3.96 -17.19
CA ARG A 24 5.64 2.83 -16.38
C ARG A 24 6.73 3.29 -15.42
N ILE A 25 6.67 2.81 -14.18
CA ILE A 25 7.76 2.86 -13.23
C ILE A 25 8.60 1.59 -13.44
N ASP A 26 9.82 1.75 -13.92
CA ASP A 26 10.73 0.63 -14.23
C ASP A 26 11.64 0.23 -13.07
N ASP A 27 11.74 1.06 -12.04
CA ASP A 27 12.49 0.75 -10.83
C ASP A 27 11.68 -0.20 -9.91
N PRO A 28 12.37 -1.06 -9.13
CA PRO A 28 11.70 -1.91 -8.14
C PRO A 28 10.96 -1.08 -7.09
N LEU A 29 9.74 -1.52 -6.77
CA LEU A 29 8.84 -0.87 -5.81
C LEU A 29 8.57 -1.80 -4.63
N GLN A 30 8.50 -1.25 -3.42
CA GLN A 30 7.88 -1.95 -2.31
C GLN A 30 6.38 -2.08 -2.59
N ALA A 31 5.81 -3.24 -2.30
CA ALA A 31 4.39 -3.50 -2.37
C ALA A 31 3.99 -4.50 -1.29
N PHE A 32 2.69 -4.64 -1.08
CA PHE A 32 2.12 -5.59 -0.12
C PHE A 32 1.09 -6.45 -0.83
N THR A 33 1.01 -7.73 -0.46
CA THR A 33 0.03 -8.68 -0.98
C THR A 33 -0.52 -9.55 0.13
N ALA A 34 -1.77 -9.99 0.00
CA ALA A 34 -2.40 -10.99 0.86
C ALA A 34 -1.77 -12.38 0.60
N GLY A 35 -0.54 -12.58 1.08
CA GLY A 35 0.22 -13.82 0.96
C GLY A 35 0.18 -14.66 2.23
N PRO A 36 0.59 -15.93 2.19
CA PRO A 36 0.47 -16.85 3.33
C PRO A 36 1.06 -16.35 4.66
N LEU A 37 2.15 -15.58 4.61
CA LEU A 37 2.77 -15.01 5.80
C LEU A 37 1.91 -13.91 6.42
N LEU A 38 1.22 -13.08 5.63
CA LEU A 38 0.28 -12.09 6.16
C LEU A 38 -0.89 -12.78 6.87
N TYR A 39 -1.44 -13.86 6.29
CA TYR A 39 -2.49 -14.63 6.97
C TYR A 39 -1.99 -15.20 8.30
N GLU A 40 -0.77 -15.73 8.35
CA GLU A 40 -0.16 -16.21 9.59
C GLU A 40 0.01 -15.08 10.63
N THR A 41 0.58 -13.95 10.21
CA THR A 41 0.86 -12.79 11.08
C THR A 41 -0.42 -12.21 11.69
N PHE A 42 -1.49 -12.11 10.90
CA PHE A 42 -2.77 -11.55 11.35
C PHE A 42 -3.75 -12.61 11.89
N GLY A 43 -3.37 -13.89 11.88
CA GLY A 43 -4.24 -14.99 12.34
C GLY A 43 -5.48 -15.22 11.47
N LEU A 44 -5.42 -14.84 10.20
CA LEU A 44 -6.52 -14.92 9.24
C LEU A 44 -6.66 -16.32 8.65
N GLN A 45 -7.89 -16.69 8.30
CA GLN A 45 -8.19 -17.92 7.57
C GLN A 45 -8.20 -17.66 6.05
N PRO A 46 -7.98 -18.69 5.19
CA PRO A 46 -8.06 -18.52 3.74
C PRO A 46 -9.44 -18.10 3.18
N SER A 47 -10.44 -17.94 4.04
CA SER A 47 -11.77 -17.39 3.69
C SER A 47 -11.89 -15.89 3.97
N ASP A 48 -10.91 -15.31 4.68
CA ASP A 48 -10.91 -13.95 5.18
C ASP A 48 -10.16 -13.03 4.17
N ASP A 49 -10.46 -13.21 2.89
CA ASP A 49 -9.73 -12.56 1.79
C ASP A 49 -9.94 -11.05 1.81
N GLU A 50 -11.16 -10.58 2.15
CA GLU A 50 -11.47 -9.16 2.27
C GLU A 50 -10.69 -8.52 3.44
N GLU A 51 -10.59 -9.21 4.58
CA GLU A 51 -9.81 -8.75 5.73
C GLU A 51 -8.30 -8.75 5.43
N ALA A 52 -7.80 -9.73 4.67
CA ALA A 52 -6.41 -9.81 4.26
C ALA A 52 -6.05 -8.69 3.27
N GLU A 53 -6.92 -8.41 2.29
CA GLU A 53 -6.75 -7.29 1.36
C GLU A 53 -6.82 -5.94 2.10
N TYR A 54 -7.72 -5.80 3.07
CA TYR A 54 -7.81 -4.60 3.90
C TYR A 54 -6.54 -4.40 4.75
N ALA A 55 -6.03 -5.44 5.41
CA ALA A 55 -4.77 -5.37 6.14
C ALA A 55 -3.60 -4.98 5.23
N THR A 56 -3.56 -5.53 4.02
CA THR A 56 -2.57 -5.19 2.99
C THR A 56 -2.62 -3.70 2.63
N LEU A 57 -3.82 -3.14 2.46
CA LEU A 57 -4.02 -1.72 2.17
C LEU A 57 -3.53 -0.83 3.34
N LEU A 58 -3.85 -1.20 4.58
CA LEU A 58 -3.41 -0.46 5.77
C LEU A 58 -1.88 -0.49 5.95
N LEU A 59 -1.25 -1.64 5.75
CA LEU A 59 0.20 -1.80 5.82
C LEU A 59 0.90 -0.99 4.74
N ALA A 60 0.40 -1.03 3.50
CA ALA A 60 0.89 -0.18 2.42
C ALA A 60 0.75 1.30 2.77
N GLY A 61 -0.41 1.71 3.29
CA GLY A 61 -0.64 3.10 3.73
C GLY A 61 0.36 3.53 4.80
N LEU A 62 0.54 2.74 5.85
CA LEU A 62 1.47 3.04 6.94
C LEU A 62 2.93 3.07 6.46
N TRP A 63 3.33 2.14 5.59
CA TRP A 63 4.65 2.17 4.96
C TRP A 63 4.84 3.47 4.16
N GLY A 64 3.86 3.86 3.35
CA GLY A 64 3.87 5.15 2.64
C GLY A 64 4.00 6.34 3.60
N LEU A 65 3.32 6.30 4.75
CA LEU A 65 3.41 7.36 5.74
C LEU A 65 4.83 7.48 6.32
N ILE A 66 5.46 6.35 6.66
CA ILE A 66 6.83 6.30 7.21
C ILE A 66 7.86 6.79 6.17
N HIS A 67 7.73 6.36 4.92
CA HIS A 67 8.77 6.55 3.90
C HIS A 67 8.52 7.74 2.96
N HIS A 68 7.28 8.18 2.80
CA HIS A 68 6.87 9.26 1.88
C HIS A 68 6.13 10.41 2.58
N GLY A 69 5.80 10.27 3.87
CA GLY A 69 5.06 11.27 4.63
C GLY A 69 3.59 11.40 4.23
N GLN A 70 3.04 10.41 3.52
CA GLN A 70 1.66 10.40 3.03
C GLN A 70 1.15 8.97 2.86
N ARG A 71 -0.15 8.72 3.06
CA ARG A 71 -0.76 7.44 2.70
C ARG A 71 -1.34 7.54 1.30
N LEU A 72 -0.49 7.36 0.28
CA LEU A 72 -0.92 7.27 -1.11
C LEU A 72 -0.61 5.86 -1.63
N VAL A 73 -1.66 5.08 -1.91
CA VAL A 73 -1.53 3.67 -2.27
C VAL A 73 -2.23 3.40 -3.59
N LEU A 74 -1.54 2.73 -4.52
CA LEU A 74 -2.12 2.21 -5.75
C LEU A 74 -2.46 0.73 -5.57
N THR A 75 -3.62 0.29 -6.03
CA THR A 75 -3.88 -1.16 -6.20
C THR A 75 -3.65 -1.58 -7.63
N ALA A 76 -3.02 -2.73 -7.82
CA ALA A 76 -2.71 -3.24 -9.15
C ALA A 76 -2.82 -4.75 -9.26
N MET A 77 -3.26 -5.24 -10.43
CA MET A 77 -3.24 -6.65 -10.77
C MET A 77 -1.97 -6.98 -11.56
N VAL A 78 -1.08 -7.77 -10.96
CA VAL A 78 0.25 -8.06 -11.51
C VAL A 78 0.45 -9.56 -11.77
N ASP A 79 1.44 -9.87 -12.60
CA ASP A 79 1.88 -11.27 -12.76
C ASP A 79 2.73 -11.66 -11.54
N PRO A 80 2.40 -12.74 -10.81
CA PRO A 80 3.18 -13.18 -9.65
C PRO A 80 4.67 -13.39 -9.95
N GLN A 81 5.05 -13.66 -11.21
CA GLN A 81 6.46 -13.80 -11.63
C GLN A 81 7.25 -12.49 -11.57
N THR A 82 6.57 -11.35 -11.43
CA THR A 82 7.19 -10.02 -11.25
C THR A 82 7.42 -9.65 -9.80
N LEU A 83 7.04 -10.52 -8.86
CA LEU A 83 7.22 -10.34 -7.43
C LEU A 83 8.41 -11.14 -6.91
N SER A 84 9.16 -10.53 -6.00
CA SER A 84 10.17 -11.20 -5.18
C SER A 84 9.97 -10.84 -3.70
N PRO A 85 10.56 -11.58 -2.75
CA PRO A 85 10.55 -11.17 -1.34
C PRO A 85 11.08 -9.74 -1.19
N GLY A 86 10.36 -8.91 -0.42
CA GLY A 86 10.70 -7.51 -0.17
C GLY A 86 10.97 -7.23 1.30
N GLU A 87 11.03 -5.95 1.66
CA GLU A 87 10.96 -5.54 3.07
C GLU A 87 9.62 -5.96 3.65
N GLU A 88 9.54 -6.13 4.97
CA GLU A 88 8.26 -6.45 5.63
C GLU A 88 7.63 -7.79 5.16
N THR A 89 8.47 -8.76 4.76
CA THR A 89 8.00 -10.08 4.28
C THR A 89 6.99 -10.77 5.23
N PRO A 90 7.15 -10.77 6.57
CA PRO A 90 6.12 -11.32 7.48
C PRO A 90 4.77 -10.62 7.36
N ASN A 91 4.77 -9.33 7.03
CA ASN A 91 3.61 -8.47 6.83
C ASN A 91 3.12 -8.48 5.38
N GLY A 92 3.47 -9.49 4.58
CA GLY A 92 3.05 -9.58 3.18
C GLY A 92 3.82 -8.66 2.23
N GLY A 93 4.93 -8.07 2.68
CA GLY A 93 5.77 -7.21 1.88
C GLY A 93 6.55 -7.95 0.79
N VAL A 94 6.53 -7.38 -0.41
CA VAL A 94 7.13 -7.90 -1.64
C VAL A 94 7.78 -6.77 -2.42
N THR A 95 8.77 -7.09 -3.24
CA THR A 95 9.28 -6.16 -4.25
C THR A 95 8.64 -6.47 -5.59
N LEU A 96 8.00 -5.44 -6.18
CA LEU A 96 7.47 -5.46 -7.54
C LEU A 96 8.53 -4.94 -8.51
N ALA A 97 8.88 -5.72 -9.53
CA ALA A 97 9.94 -5.35 -10.49
C ALA A 97 9.64 -4.10 -11.34
N GLY A 98 8.40 -3.62 -11.35
CA GLY A 98 8.00 -2.36 -11.98
C GLY A 98 6.51 -2.33 -12.31
N LEU A 99 5.91 -1.15 -12.28
CA LEU A 99 4.47 -0.93 -12.35
C LEU A 99 4.10 -0.15 -13.61
N GLY A 100 3.27 -0.74 -14.48
CA GLY A 100 2.70 -0.04 -15.63
C GLY A 100 1.32 0.49 -15.32
N ALA A 101 0.98 1.68 -15.85
CA ALA A 101 -0.33 2.30 -15.63
C ALA A 101 -1.52 1.39 -15.98
N GLY A 102 -1.40 0.57 -17.04
CA GLY A 102 -2.46 -0.37 -17.44
C GLY A 102 -2.71 -1.54 -16.48
N SER A 103 -1.90 -1.71 -15.43
CA SER A 103 -2.13 -2.71 -14.38
C SER A 103 -2.79 -2.13 -13.13
N VAL A 104 -2.87 -0.80 -13.01
CA VAL A 104 -3.43 -0.11 -11.83
C VAL A 104 -4.96 -0.06 -11.94
N GLU A 105 -5.64 -0.45 -10.87
CA GLU A 105 -7.11 -0.54 -10.84
C GLU A 105 -7.75 0.62 -10.06
N ALA A 106 -7.13 1.03 -8.96
CA ALA A 106 -7.59 2.13 -8.12
C ALA A 106 -6.42 2.78 -7.37
N TRP A 107 -6.73 3.89 -6.71
CA TRP A 107 -5.83 4.52 -5.76
C TRP A 107 -6.57 4.95 -4.50
N PHE A 108 -5.81 5.12 -3.44
CA PHE A 108 -6.31 5.35 -2.10
C PHE A 108 -5.51 6.48 -1.46
N SER A 109 -6.21 7.40 -0.81
CA SER A 109 -5.58 8.48 -0.06
C SER A 109 -6.36 8.89 1.18
N ASP A 110 -5.71 9.67 2.03
CA ASP A 110 -6.34 10.34 3.16
C ASP A 110 -7.42 11.34 2.72
N ASP A 111 -8.42 11.52 3.59
CA ASP A 111 -9.30 12.68 3.51
C ASP A 111 -8.63 13.94 4.11
N ASP A 112 -9.18 15.12 3.82
CA ASP A 112 -8.66 16.41 4.30
C ASP A 112 -8.72 16.58 5.84
N GLN A 113 -9.42 15.70 6.56
CA GLN A 113 -9.58 15.76 8.02
C GLN A 113 -8.58 14.87 8.76
N ALA A 114 -7.89 13.96 8.06
CA ALA A 114 -6.94 13.05 8.65
C ALA A 114 -5.73 13.79 9.26
N PRO A 115 -5.30 13.48 10.49
CA PRO A 115 -4.22 14.18 11.20
C PRO A 115 -2.81 13.76 10.72
N ILE A 116 -2.59 13.71 9.41
CA ILE A 116 -1.40 13.10 8.77
C ILE A 116 -0.09 13.72 9.25
N GLU A 117 -0.02 15.05 9.38
CA GLU A 117 1.20 15.71 9.87
C GLU A 117 1.58 15.24 11.28
N ALA A 118 0.59 15.11 12.17
CA ALA A 118 0.82 14.68 13.55
C ALA A 118 1.22 13.20 13.63
N VAL A 119 0.55 12.33 12.87
CA VAL A 119 0.90 10.90 12.85
C VAL A 119 2.25 10.68 12.18
N CYS A 120 2.56 11.37 11.09
CA CYS A 120 3.87 11.34 10.43
C CYS A 120 5.00 11.72 11.40
N ALA A 121 4.79 12.72 12.26
CA ALA A 121 5.76 13.08 13.29
C ALA A 121 5.95 11.99 14.35
N ALA A 122 4.88 11.24 14.68
CA ALA A 122 4.93 10.15 15.65
C ALA A 122 5.62 8.89 15.11
N VAL A 123 5.41 8.57 13.82
CA VAL A 123 6.00 7.37 13.18
C VAL A 123 7.42 7.59 12.65
N GLY A 124 7.91 8.83 12.68
CA GLY A 124 9.20 9.20 12.07
C GLY A 124 10.39 8.38 12.60
N GLY A 125 10.97 7.56 11.73
CA GLY A 125 12.15 6.74 12.03
C GLY A 125 11.85 5.43 12.78
N LEU A 126 10.58 5.05 12.92
CA LEU A 126 10.17 3.74 13.41
C LEU A 126 10.13 2.72 12.28
N GLU A 127 10.35 1.45 12.64
CA GLU A 127 10.05 0.32 11.76
C GLU A 127 8.53 0.08 11.69
N LEU A 128 8.05 -0.67 10.68
CA LEU A 128 6.61 -0.83 10.42
C LEU A 128 5.86 -1.43 11.62
N ASP A 129 6.38 -2.49 12.22
CA ASP A 129 5.79 -3.15 13.39
C ASP A 129 5.72 -2.22 14.61
N GLU A 130 6.75 -1.38 14.82
CA GLU A 130 6.76 -0.42 15.93
C GLU A 130 5.73 0.68 15.73
N ALA A 131 5.60 1.17 14.49
CA ALA A 131 4.60 2.16 14.12
C ALA A 131 3.17 1.61 14.22
N TRP A 132 2.94 0.35 13.84
CA TRP A 132 1.64 -0.31 13.89
C TRP A 132 1.04 -0.35 15.30
N GLU A 133 1.89 -0.51 16.32
CA GLU A 133 1.50 -0.57 17.73
C GLU A 133 1.19 0.81 18.35
N LEU A 134 1.41 1.91 17.63
CA LEU A 134 1.14 3.25 18.15
C LEU A 134 -0.38 3.52 18.25
N PRO A 135 -0.86 4.07 19.39
CA PRO A 135 -2.25 4.49 19.52
C PRO A 135 -2.70 5.49 18.45
N GLU A 136 -1.81 6.36 18.00
CA GLU A 136 -2.05 7.35 16.95
C GLU A 136 -2.33 6.67 15.59
N VAL A 137 -1.62 5.58 15.28
CA VAL A 137 -1.82 4.80 14.05
C VAL A 137 -3.10 3.98 14.15
N ALA A 138 -3.38 3.38 15.31
CA ALA A 138 -4.65 2.68 15.55
C ALA A 138 -5.86 3.62 15.42
N ALA A 139 -5.78 4.83 15.97
CA ALA A 139 -6.83 5.85 15.82
C ALA A 139 -6.96 6.30 14.35
N LEU A 140 -5.84 6.50 13.66
CA LEU A 140 -5.85 6.85 12.24
C LEU A 140 -6.56 5.78 11.40
N HIS A 141 -6.29 4.49 11.63
CA HIS A 141 -6.97 3.39 10.93
C HIS A 141 -8.44 3.20 11.31
N ALA A 142 -8.85 3.63 12.52
CA ALA A 142 -10.22 3.46 12.98
C ALA A 142 -11.13 4.64 12.58
N ASP A 143 -10.59 5.86 12.58
CA ASP A 143 -11.37 7.09 12.39
C ASP A 143 -11.19 7.70 10.98
N HIS A 144 -10.12 7.34 10.27
CA HIS A 144 -9.76 7.90 8.95
C HIS A 144 -9.37 6.80 7.96
N ASP A 145 -10.38 6.08 7.48
CA ASP A 145 -10.23 5.12 6.39
C ASP A 145 -9.68 5.80 5.13
N LEU A 146 -8.88 5.05 4.36
CA LEU A 146 -8.40 5.53 3.08
C LEU A 146 -9.55 5.61 2.07
N ALA A 147 -9.73 6.78 1.47
CA ALA A 147 -10.74 7.02 0.47
C ALA A 147 -10.37 6.32 -0.85
N TRP A 148 -11.29 5.54 -1.40
CA TRP A 148 -11.14 4.92 -2.72
C TRP A 148 -11.39 5.92 -3.84
N HIS A 149 -10.54 5.88 -4.85
CA HIS A 149 -10.65 6.72 -6.05
C HIS A 149 -10.40 5.91 -7.33
N SER A 150 -11.06 6.33 -8.42
CA SER A 150 -10.78 5.74 -9.73
C SER A 150 -9.41 6.18 -10.23
N VAL A 151 -8.71 5.29 -10.96
CA VAL A 151 -7.42 5.63 -11.60
C VAL A 151 -7.50 6.86 -12.51
N THR A 152 -8.68 7.17 -13.06
CA THR A 152 -8.88 8.38 -13.90
C THR A 152 -8.82 9.69 -13.11
N GLU A 153 -8.92 9.61 -11.79
CA GLU A 153 -8.87 10.76 -10.87
C GLU A 153 -7.46 10.95 -10.28
N LEU A 154 -6.50 10.10 -10.67
CA LEU A 154 -5.14 10.16 -10.15
C LEU A 154 -4.49 11.50 -10.55
N PRO A 155 -3.91 12.27 -9.60
CA PRO A 155 -3.36 13.59 -9.91
C PRO A 155 -2.20 13.56 -10.92
N GLU A 156 -2.26 14.44 -11.93
CA GLU A 156 -1.21 14.59 -12.94
C GLU A 156 -0.18 15.70 -12.61
N GLU A 157 -0.50 16.59 -11.65
CA GLU A 157 0.23 17.81 -11.30
C GLU A 157 0.58 17.92 -9.81
#